data_AF-A0A9E1STD7-F1
#
_entry.id   AF-A0A9E1STD7-F1
#
_cell.length_a   1.000
_cell.length_b   1.000
_cell.length_c   1.000
_cell.angle_alpha   90.00
_cell.angle_beta   90.00
_cell.angle_gamma   90.00
#
_symmetry.space_group_name_H-M   'P 1'
#
loop_
_entity.id
_entity.type
_entity.pdbx_description
1 polymer ?
#
loop_
_entity_poly.entity_id
_entity_poly.type
_entity_poly.pdbx_seq_one_letter_code
_entity_poly.pdbx_strand_id
1 'polypeptide(L)'
;MAKTKARVKAPKSAKKGESFLIKTLISHKMETGQRKNKKGKKIPRDIINKFVCTYNGKQVFSADWHPAVSANPYMAFYVKAADSGSLEMAWTDDKGKTVKKAAKIKVS
;
A
#
# COMPACT_ATOMS: atom_id res chain seq x y z
N MET A 1 2.21 2.89 20.58
CA MET A 1 1.68 3.08 19.20
C MET A 1 1.59 1.71 18.55
N ALA A 2 0.47 1.35 17.92
CA ALA A 2 0.35 0.06 17.23
C ALA A 2 1.47 -0.05 16.17
N LYS A 3 2.22 -1.15 16.19
CA LYS A 3 3.34 -1.40 15.28
C LYS A 3 2.81 -1.34 13.84
N THR A 4 3.34 -0.44 13.00
CA THR A 4 2.97 -0.33 11.59
C THR A 4 3.18 -1.69 10.92
N LYS A 5 2.09 -2.34 10.51
CA LYS A 5 2.10 -3.70 9.95
C LYS A 5 1.39 -3.67 8.60
N ALA A 6 2.13 -4.02 7.56
CA ALA A 6 1.58 -4.22 6.22
C ALA A 6 1.13 -5.68 6.04
N ARG A 7 -0.04 -5.86 5.42
CA ARG A 7 -0.64 -7.13 5.03
C ARG A 7 -0.87 -7.09 3.53
N VAL A 8 -0.49 -8.17 2.86
CA VAL A 8 -0.61 -8.34 1.42
C VAL A 8 -1.20 -9.72 1.17
N LYS A 9 -2.21 -9.79 0.32
CA LYS A 9 -2.76 -11.02 -0.21
C LYS A 9 -2.69 -10.96 -1.73
N ALA A 10 -1.96 -11.92 -2.30
CA ALA A 10 -1.89 -12.18 -3.73
C ALA A 10 -1.96 -13.71 -3.93
N PRO A 11 -2.42 -14.19 -5.10
CA PRO A 11 -2.31 -15.60 -5.46
C PRO A 11 -0.86 -16.08 -5.41
N LYS A 12 -0.66 -17.37 -5.14
CA LYS A 12 0.68 -17.99 -5.21
C LYS A 12 1.09 -18.33 -6.64
N SER A 13 0.11 -18.48 -7.53
CA SER A 13 0.32 -18.77 -8.95
C SER A 13 -0.74 -18.12 -9.83
N ALA A 14 -0.41 -17.89 -11.10
CA ALA A 14 -1.30 -17.37 -12.15
C ALA A 14 -0.83 -17.88 -13.53
N LYS A 15 -1.71 -17.93 -14.52
CA LYS A 15 -1.31 -18.25 -15.90
C LYS A 15 -0.62 -17.05 -16.55
N LYS A 16 0.33 -17.30 -17.47
CA LYS A 16 0.94 -16.22 -18.24
C LYS A 16 -0.13 -15.40 -18.97
N GLY A 17 -0.10 -14.09 -18.76
CA GLY A 17 -1.05 -13.13 -19.32
C GLY A 17 -2.35 -12.96 -18.52
N GLU A 18 -2.59 -13.75 -17.48
CA GLU A 18 -3.76 -13.63 -16.61
C GLU A 18 -3.65 -12.37 -15.72
N SER A 19 -4.77 -11.66 -15.54
CA SER A 19 -4.83 -10.57 -14.55
C SER A 19 -5.23 -11.12 -13.20
N PHE A 20 -4.43 -10.87 -12.17
CA PHE A 20 -4.70 -11.33 -10.80
C PHE A 20 -4.85 -10.17 -9.83
N LEU A 21 -5.69 -10.38 -8.82
CA LEU A 21 -6.03 -9.36 -7.83
C LEU A 21 -5.03 -9.35 -6.68
N ILE A 22 -4.43 -8.19 -6.43
CA ILE A 22 -3.63 -7.92 -5.25
C ILE A 22 -4.49 -7.14 -4.27
N LYS A 23 -4.51 -7.58 -3.00
CA LYS A 23 -5.16 -6.88 -1.90
C LYS A 23 -4.13 -6.47 -0.88
N THR A 24 -4.15 -5.22 -0.46
CA THR A 24 -3.23 -4.67 0.51
C THR A 24 -3.96 -3.97 1.65
N LEU A 25 -3.40 -4.04 2.85
CA LEU A 25 -3.86 -3.31 4.02
C LEU A 25 -2.66 -2.95 4.90
N ILE A 26 -2.56 -1.68 5.29
CA ILE A 26 -1.48 -1.22 6.18
C ILE A 26 -2.05 -0.53 7.42
N SER A 27 -1.57 -0.89 8.60
CA SER A 27 -1.99 -0.23 9.84
C SER A 27 -1.40 1.17 9.95
N HIS A 28 -2.25 2.18 9.79
CA HIS A 28 -1.90 3.61 9.86
C HIS A 28 -3.10 4.44 10.32
N LYS A 29 -2.88 5.52 11.09
CA LYS A 29 -3.97 6.36 11.61
C LYS A 29 -4.63 7.24 10.55
N MET A 30 -3.87 7.63 9.52
CA MET A 30 -4.31 8.58 8.49
C MET A 30 -4.86 9.87 9.12
N GLU A 31 -4.05 10.52 9.94
CA GLU A 31 -4.47 11.77 10.58
C GLU A 31 -4.65 12.85 9.51
N THR A 32 -5.89 13.30 9.32
CA THR A 32 -6.27 14.07 8.13
C THR A 32 -5.85 15.54 8.20
N GLY A 33 -5.49 16.02 9.38
CA GLY A 33 -5.28 17.44 9.64
C GLY A 33 -6.53 18.19 10.10
N GLN A 34 -7.71 17.56 10.07
CA GLN A 34 -8.98 18.24 10.40
C GLN A 34 -9.43 18.02 11.85
N ARG A 35 -8.95 16.95 12.50
CA ARG A 35 -9.29 16.64 13.89
C ARG A 35 -8.70 17.70 14.82
N LYS A 36 -9.47 18.10 15.83
CA LYS A 36 -9.02 19.01 16.90
C LYS A 36 -8.64 18.21 18.15
N ASN A 37 -7.65 18.70 18.89
CA ASN A 37 -7.30 18.18 20.21
C ASN A 37 -8.20 18.77 21.31
N LYS A 38 -8.00 18.35 22.57
CA LYS A 38 -8.77 18.85 23.73
C LYS A 38 -8.68 20.38 23.93
N LYS A 39 -7.64 21.02 23.40
CA LYS A 39 -7.43 22.48 23.46
C LYS A 39 -8.01 23.21 22.23
N GLY A 40 -8.79 22.52 21.38
CA GLY A 40 -9.39 23.08 20.17
C GLY A 40 -8.43 23.28 18.98
N LYS A 41 -7.13 22.99 19.14
CA LYS A 41 -6.13 23.14 18.06
C LYS A 41 -6.20 21.97 17.08
N LYS A 42 -6.08 22.25 15.78
CA LYS A 42 -5.96 21.21 14.74
C LYS A 42 -4.73 20.36 14.99
N ILE A 43 -4.88 19.05 14.82
CA ILE A 43 -3.77 18.12 14.84
C ILE A 43 -3.13 18.10 13.45
N PRO A 44 -1.80 18.19 13.33
CA PRO A 44 -1.14 18.15 12.02
C PRO A 44 -1.48 16.90 11.23
N ARG A 45 -1.56 17.06 9.91
CA ARG A 45 -1.73 15.95 8.98
C ARG A 45 -0.55 14.97 9.11
N ASP A 46 -0.87 13.69 9.10
CA ASP A 46 0.09 12.58 9.07
C ASP A 46 -0.59 11.38 8.39
N ILE A 47 -0.44 11.31 7.06
CA ILE A 47 -1.01 10.24 6.24
C ILE A 47 0.08 9.46 5.50
N ILE A 48 -0.29 8.27 5.02
CA ILE A 48 0.42 7.63 3.91
C ILE A 48 0.02 8.40 2.66
N ASN A 49 1.00 8.98 1.97
CA ASN A 49 0.78 9.86 0.83
C ASN A 49 1.15 9.22 -0.51
N LYS A 50 1.94 8.14 -0.51
CA LYS A 50 2.37 7.45 -1.73
C LYS A 50 2.41 5.95 -1.55
N PHE A 51 1.87 5.24 -2.53
CA PHE A 51 2.00 3.80 -2.70
C PHE A 51 2.65 3.48 -4.04
N VAL A 52 3.59 2.53 -4.04
CA VAL A 52 4.20 1.98 -5.26
C VAL A 52 4.21 0.46 -5.18
N CYS A 53 3.86 -0.20 -6.29
CA CYS A 53 4.06 -1.63 -6.50
C CYS A 53 4.99 -1.83 -7.70
N THR A 54 6.08 -2.56 -7.48
CA THR A 54 6.96 -3.05 -8.55
C THR A 54 6.81 -4.54 -8.73
N TYR A 55 7.00 -5.03 -9.95
CA TYR A 55 7.04 -6.43 -10.32
C TYR A 55 8.37 -6.70 -11.01
N ASN A 56 9.23 -7.51 -10.37
CA ASN A 56 10.59 -7.80 -10.85
C ASN A 56 11.38 -6.51 -11.16
N GLY A 57 11.26 -5.51 -10.28
CA GLY A 57 11.93 -4.22 -10.39
C GLY A 57 11.22 -3.19 -11.28
N LYS A 58 10.23 -3.57 -12.09
CA LYS A 58 9.47 -2.64 -12.94
C LYS A 58 8.23 -2.12 -12.21
N GLN A 59 8.02 -0.81 -12.17
CA GLN A 59 6.80 -0.25 -11.57
C GLN A 59 5.57 -0.70 -12.39
N VAL A 60 4.61 -1.34 -11.72
CA VAL A 60 3.34 -1.79 -12.33
C VAL A 60 2.14 -1.03 -11.82
N PHE A 61 2.25 -0.36 -10.67
CA PHE A 61 1.19 0.47 -10.11
C PHE A 61 1.76 1.54 -9.20
N SER A 62 1.17 2.73 -9.21
CA SER A 62 1.43 3.79 -8.25
C SER A 62 0.14 4.54 -7.92
N ALA A 63 0.02 5.01 -6.69
CA ALA A 63 -1.07 5.88 -6.28
C ALA A 63 -0.58 6.93 -5.30
N ASP A 64 -1.04 8.17 -5.50
CA ASP A 64 -0.92 9.24 -4.54
C ASP A 64 -2.19 9.27 -3.69
N TRP A 65 -2.03 9.27 -2.37
CA TRP A 65 -3.11 9.20 -1.41
C TRP A 65 -3.29 10.54 -0.71
N HIS A 66 -4.56 10.88 -0.50
CA HIS A 66 -4.97 12.14 0.11
C HIS A 66 -5.72 11.90 1.42
N PRO A 67 -5.94 12.95 2.25
CA PRO A 67 -6.52 12.80 3.58
C PRO A 67 -7.91 12.15 3.66
N ALA A 68 -8.62 12.00 2.55
CA ALA A 68 -9.92 11.31 2.51
C ALA A 68 -9.80 9.77 2.55
N VAL A 69 -8.60 9.20 2.42
CA VAL A 69 -8.37 7.76 2.58
C VAL A 69 -8.49 7.37 4.05
N SER A 70 -9.37 6.41 4.34
CA SER A 70 -9.66 5.93 5.69
C SER A 70 -8.42 5.41 6.44
N ALA A 71 -8.48 5.48 7.77
CA ALA A 71 -7.53 4.81 8.65
C ALA A 71 -7.43 3.31 8.32
N ASN A 72 -6.25 2.75 8.54
CA ASN A 72 -5.84 1.42 8.06
C ASN A 72 -6.09 1.24 6.56
N PRO A 73 -5.43 2.03 5.69
CA PRO A 73 -5.74 2.04 4.26
C PRO A 73 -5.73 0.65 3.65
N TYR A 74 -6.82 0.35 2.95
CA TYR A 74 -6.99 -0.83 2.13
C TYR A 74 -7.02 -0.42 0.66
N MET A 75 -6.35 -1.19 -0.19
CA MET A 75 -6.44 -1.02 -1.64
C MET A 75 -6.34 -2.37 -2.33
N ALA A 76 -7.10 -2.51 -3.41
CA ALA A 76 -7.00 -3.67 -4.29
C ALA A 76 -6.88 -3.21 -5.74
N PHE A 77 -6.01 -3.88 -6.49
CA PHE A 77 -5.74 -3.58 -7.88
C PHE A 77 -5.32 -4.85 -8.62
N TYR A 78 -5.50 -4.86 -9.93
CA TYR A 78 -5.10 -5.98 -10.77
C TYR A 78 -3.70 -5.75 -11.35
N VAL A 79 -2.93 -6.82 -11.47
CA VAL A 79 -1.66 -6.86 -12.19
C VAL A 79 -1.71 -8.03 -13.17
N LYS A 80 -1.16 -7.84 -14.37
CA LYS A 80 -1.02 -8.91 -15.37
C LYS A 80 0.20 -9.77 -15.05
N ALA A 81 0.03 -11.08 -14.96
CA ALA A 81 1.12 -12.03 -14.78
C ALA A 81 1.99 -12.09 -16.04
N ALA A 82 3.20 -11.53 -15.97
CA ALA A 82 4.19 -11.62 -17.03
C ALA A 82 5.09 -12.86 -16.83
N ASP A 83 5.86 -12.87 -15.75
CA ASP A 83 6.87 -13.89 -15.45
C ASP A 83 6.87 -14.21 -13.95
N SER A 84 7.31 -15.41 -13.57
CA SER A 84 7.50 -15.75 -12.16
C SER A 84 8.41 -14.73 -11.45
N GLY A 85 8.12 -14.42 -10.20
CA GLY A 85 8.98 -13.51 -9.45
C GLY A 85 8.34 -12.88 -8.22
N SER A 86 8.73 -11.62 -7.95
CA SER A 86 8.37 -10.89 -6.75
C SER A 86 7.66 -9.58 -7.08
N LEU A 87 6.58 -9.34 -6.35
CA LEU A 87 5.92 -8.06 -6.25
C LEU A 87 6.36 -7.37 -4.97
N GLU A 88 6.91 -6.16 -5.09
CA GLU A 88 7.31 -5.35 -3.94
C GLU A 88 6.40 -4.15 -3.80
N MET A 89 5.81 -3.99 -2.62
CA MET A 89 4.91 -2.89 -2.30
C MET A 89 5.57 -1.99 -1.28
N ALA A 90 5.52 -0.69 -1.52
CA ALA A 90 6.05 0.35 -0.65
C ALA A 90 4.97 1.39 -0.34
N TRP A 91 4.81 1.72 0.93
CA TRP A 91 3.97 2.82 1.43
C TRP A 91 4.87 3.87 2.07
N THR A 92 4.73 5.13 1.67
CA THR A 92 5.49 6.27 2.22
C THR A 92 4.53 7.21 2.93
N ASP A 93 4.89 7.65 4.13
CA ASP A 93 4.13 8.64 4.90
C ASP A 93 4.64 10.08 4.74
N ASP A 94 3.90 11.03 5.28
CA ASP A 94 4.24 12.46 5.24
C ASP A 94 5.57 12.79 5.97
N LYS A 95 6.13 11.86 6.76
CA LYS A 95 7.44 11.99 7.41
C LYS A 95 8.56 11.33 6.60
N GLY A 96 8.26 10.83 5.40
CA GLY A 96 9.20 10.12 4.54
C GLY A 96 9.49 8.68 4.97
N LYS A 97 8.82 8.16 6.01
CA LYS A 97 9.03 6.79 6.46
C LYS A 97 8.38 5.84 5.47
N THR A 98 9.18 4.87 5.03
CA THR A 98 8.73 3.84 4.08
C THR A 98 8.56 2.49 4.77
N VAL A 99 7.43 1.82 4.50
CA VAL A 99 7.19 0.42 4.87
C VAL A 99 7.15 -0.40 3.58
N LYS A 100 7.88 -1.52 3.55
CA LYS A 100 7.93 -2.43 2.40
C LYS A 100 7.33 -3.79 2.73
N LYS A 101 6.70 -4.44 1.74
CA LYS A 101 6.25 -5.83 1.83
C LYS A 101 6.32 -6.50 0.45
N ALA A 102 6.86 -7.70 0.41
CA ALA A 102 6.94 -8.51 -0.81
C ALA A 102 5.88 -9.62 -0.83
N ALA A 103 5.45 -9.99 -2.03
CA ALA A 103 4.70 -11.21 -2.34
C ALA A 103 5.31 -11.92 -3.55
N LYS A 104 5.41 -13.24 -3.49
CA LYS A 104 5.92 -14.06 -4.60
C LYS A 104 4.77 -14.63 -5.41
N ILE A 105 4.96 -14.72 -6.72
CA ILE A 105 4.01 -15.28 -7.67
C ILE A 105 4.76 -16.24 -8.62
N LYS A 106 4.18 -17.43 -8.84
CA LYS A 106 4.65 -18.37 -9.86
C LYS A 106 3.77 -18.26 -11.11
N VAL A 107 4.35 -17.96 -12.25
CA VAL A 107 3.67 -17.91 -13.54
C VAL A 107 3.96 -19.19 -14.31
N SER A 108 2.89 -19.83 -14.80
CA SER A 108 2.91 -21.04 -15.65
C SER A 108 2.27 -20.79 -16.99
#